data_AF-A0A1F9I8S8-F1
#
_entry.id   AF-A0A1F9I8S8-F1
#
_cell.length_a   1.000
_cell.length_b   1.000
_cell.length_c   1.000
_cell.angle_alpha   90.00
_cell.angle_beta   90.00
_cell.angle_gamma   90.00
#
_symmetry.space_group_name_H-M   'P 1'
#
loop_
_entity.id
_entity.type
_entity.pdbx_description
1 polymer ?
#
loop_
_entity_poly.entity_id
_entity_poly.type
_entity_poly.pdbx_seq_one_letter_code
_entity_poly.pdbx_strand_id
1 'polypeptide(L)' 'MSTPNSTNASSHGSNDPNEPVPMMQQLLDNPFLLLFLGVMVPMLVYTLWGVIDILTVPLAK' A
#
# COMPACT_ATOMS: atom_id res chain seq x y z
N MET A 1 11.68 -38.42 44.38
CA MET A 1 10.59 -37.41 44.34
C MET A 1 11.00 -36.37 43.31
N SER A 2 10.50 -36.49 42.08
CA SER A 2 10.91 -35.62 40.95
C SER A 2 9.64 -35.07 40.31
N THR A 3 9.27 -33.85 40.69
CA THR A 3 8.21 -33.05 40.04
C THR A 3 8.84 -32.09 39.03
N PRO A 4 8.09 -31.48 38.11
CA PRO A 4 7.25 -32.09 37.06
C PRO A 4 7.70 -31.61 35.66
N ASN A 5 7.42 -32.42 34.63
CA ASN A 5 7.49 -31.98 33.23
C ASN A 5 6.21 -31.20 32.89
N SER A 6 6.25 -29.87 32.94
CA SER A 6 5.19 -29.01 32.42
C SER A 6 5.59 -28.45 31.06
N THR A 7 5.05 -29.15 30.07
CA THR A 7 4.97 -28.85 28.66
C THR A 7 4.43 -27.44 28.39
N ASN A 8 5.08 -26.76 27.44
CA ASN A 8 4.47 -25.86 26.46
C ASN A 8 3.76 -24.60 26.98
N ALA A 9 4.51 -23.51 27.02
CA ALA A 9 3.97 -22.17 26.83
C ALA A 9 4.64 -21.52 25.61
N SER A 10 4.05 -21.78 24.44
CA SER A 10 3.87 -20.79 23.38
C SER A 10 5.05 -19.85 23.08
N SER A 11 5.95 -20.30 22.20
CA SER A 11 6.83 -19.42 21.42
C SER A 11 5.99 -18.64 20.41
N HIS A 12 5.31 -17.59 20.88
CA HIS A 12 4.57 -16.66 20.05
C HIS A 12 5.51 -15.55 19.56
N GLY A 13 5.63 -15.41 18.24
CA GLY A 13 6.32 -14.30 17.58
C GLY A 13 7.77 -14.58 17.20
N SER A 14 7.97 -15.37 16.14
CA SER A 14 9.19 -15.34 15.35
C SER A 14 9.31 -13.97 14.66
N ASN A 15 9.81 -12.98 15.39
CA ASN A 15 10.34 -11.75 14.80
C ASN A 15 11.72 -12.11 14.24
N ASP A 16 11.78 -12.81 13.11
CA ASP A 16 13.05 -13.08 12.43
C ASP A 16 13.49 -11.77 11.73
N PRO A 17 14.55 -11.10 12.19
CA PRO A 17 15.01 -9.85 11.59
C PRO A 17 15.52 -10.02 10.15
N ASN A 18 15.63 -11.25 9.64
CA ASN A 18 16.07 -11.56 8.28
C ASN A 18 14.92 -11.79 7.30
N GLU A 19 13.67 -11.63 7.72
CA GLU A 19 12.53 -11.79 6.83
C GLU A 19 12.48 -10.64 5.79
N PRO A 20 12.32 -10.93 4.48
CA PRO A 20 12.30 -9.90 3.45
C PRO A 20 11.09 -8.97 3.63
N VAL A 21 11.34 -7.66 3.62
CA VAL A 21 10.29 -6.65 3.80
C VAL A 21 9.25 -6.74 2.68
N PRO A 22 7.95 -6.90 3.00
CA PRO A 22 6.87 -6.95 2.01
C PRO A 22 6.85 -5.73 1.08
N MET A 23 6.60 -5.94 -0.21
CA MET A 23 6.60 -4.88 -1.23
C MET A 23 5.61 -3.75 -0.93
N MET A 24 4.43 -4.08 -0.42
CA MET A 24 3.42 -3.08 -0.08
C MET A 24 3.89 -2.16 1.06
N GLN A 25 4.71 -2.68 1.98
CA GLN A 25 5.27 -1.91 3.08
C GLN A 25 6.29 -0.91 2.56
N GLN A 26 7.22 -1.35 1.70
CA GLN A 26 8.19 -0.46 1.04
C GLN A 26 7.53 0.66 0.20
N LEU A 27 6.38 0.37 -0.41
CA LEU A 27 5.60 1.35 -1.18
C LEU A 27 5.01 2.45 -0.28
N LEU A 28 4.48 2.08 0.89
CA LEU A 28 3.87 2.99 1.86
C LEU A 28 4.90 3.66 2.79
N ASP A 29 6.09 3.08 2.94
CA ASP A 29 7.15 3.62 3.81
C ASP A 29 7.94 4.76 3.15
N ASN A 30 7.81 4.95 1.83
CA ASN A 30 8.48 6.05 1.12
C ASN A 30 7.55 7.27 0.94
N PRO A 31 7.71 8.34 1.73
CA PRO A 31 6.82 9.50 1.69
C PRO A 31 6.82 10.24 0.34
N PHE A 32 7.93 10.19 -0.42
CA PHE A 32 7.97 10.80 -1.75
C PHE A 32 7.17 10.00 -2.78
N LEU A 33 7.16 8.68 -2.64
CA LEU A 33 6.39 7.80 -3.52
C LEU A 33 4.89 7.98 -3.25
N LEU A 34 4.52 8.06 -1.96
CA LEU A 34 3.17 8.44 -1.54
C LEU A 34 2.77 9.84 -2.04
N LEU A 35 3.66 10.83 -1.95
CA LEU A 35 3.42 12.18 -2.47
C LEU A 35 3.22 12.15 -3.98
N PHE A 36 4.13 11.50 -4.71
CA PHE A 36 4.06 11.36 -6.16
C PHE A 36 2.75 10.73 -6.59
N LEU A 37 2.37 9.59 -5.98
CA LEU A 37 1.10 8.94 -6.29
C LEU A 37 -0.09 9.84 -5.91
N GLY A 38 0.02 10.55 -4.79
CA GLY A 38 -0.99 11.49 -4.29
C GLY A 38 -1.26 12.67 -5.21
N VAL A 39 -0.24 13.18 -5.92
CA VAL A 39 -0.43 14.24 -6.94
C VAL A 39 -0.70 13.67 -8.33
N MET A 40 -0.12 12.52 -8.66
CA MET A 40 -0.24 11.88 -9.97
C MET A 40 -1.65 11.34 -10.21
N VAL A 41 -2.28 10.73 -9.20
CA VAL A 41 -3.65 10.20 -9.31
C VAL A 41 -4.66 11.29 -9.68
N PRO A 42 -4.83 12.39 -8.92
CA PRO A 42 -5.78 13.43 -9.31
C PRO A 42 -5.38 14.09 -10.62
N MET A 43 -4.09 14.30 -10.89
CA MET A 43 -3.63 14.86 -12.17
C MET A 43 -4.11 14.01 -13.35
N LEU A 44 -3.92 12.70 -13.32
CA LEU A 44 -4.36 11.80 -14.39
C LEU A 44 -5.90 11.71 -14.46
N VAL A 45 -6.58 11.55 -13.33
CA VAL A 45 -8.05 11.45 -13.28
C VAL A 45 -8.70 12.69 -13.89
N TYR A 46 -8.30 13.89 -13.46
CA TYR A 46 -8.85 15.14 -13.99
C TYR A 46 -8.45 15.39 -15.44
N THR A 47 -7.25 14.99 -15.85
CA THR A 47 -6.84 15.10 -17.26
C THR A 47 -7.70 14.20 -18.15
N LEU A 48 -7.84 12.91 -17.82
CA LEU A 48 -8.67 11.99 -18.59
C LEU A 48 -10.14 12.42 -18.58
N TRP A 49 -10.66 12.78 -17.41
CA TRP A 49 -12.04 13.24 -17.29
C TRP A 49 -12.29 14.50 -18.12
N GLY A 50 -11.41 15.50 -18.04
CA GLY A 50 -11.52 16.72 -18.84
C GLY A 50 -11.42 16.48 -20.34
N VAL A 51 -10.59 15.54 -20.79
CA VAL A 51 -10.53 15.14 -22.20
C VAL A 51 -11.84 14.52 -22.67
N ILE A 52 -12.42 13.61 -21.87
CA ILE A 52 -13.72 13.01 -22.18
C ILE A 52 -14.82 14.08 -22.23
N ASP A 53 -14.82 15.02 -21.28
CA ASP A 53 -15.77 16.13 -21.23
C ASP A 53 -15.70 16.97 -22.51
N ILE A 54 -14.50 17.42 -22.91
CA ILE A 54 -14.29 18.21 -24.14
C ILE A 54 -14.75 17.47 -25.40
N LEU A 55 -14.47 16.17 -25.51
CA LEU A 55 -14.86 15.37 -26.68
C LEU A 55 -16.36 15.08 -26.74
N THR A 56 -17.05 15.11 -25.60
CA THR A 56 -18.49 14.85 -25.51
C THR A 56 -19.33 16.12 -25.58
N VAL A 57 -18.72 17.30 -25.42
CA VAL A 57 -19.39 18.58 -25.64
C VAL A 57 -19.85 18.67 -27.10
N PRO A 58 -21.17 18.80 -27.36
CA PRO A 58 -21.67 18.94 -28.70
C PRO A 58 -21.22 20.28 -29.28
N LEU A 59 -20.59 20.23 -30.45
CA LEU A 59 -20.25 21.42 -31.21
C LEU A 59 -21.54 22.15 -31.60
N ALA A 60 -21.62 23.43 -31.27
CA ALA A 60 -22.79 24.26 -31.56
C ALA A 60 -23.14 24.17 -33.06
N LYS A 61 -24.44 24.10 -33.34
CA LYS A 61 -25.01 23.91 -34.69
C LYS A 61 -25.00 25.20 -35.50
#